data_AF-A0A524EI11-F1
#
_entry.id   AF-A0A524EI11-F1
#
_cell.length_a   1.000
_cell.length_b   1.000
_cell.length_c   1.000
_cell.angle_alpha   90.00
_cell.angle_beta   90.00
_cell.angle_gamma   90.00
#
_symmetry.space_group_name_H-M   'P 1'
#
loop_
_entity.id
_entity.type
_entity.pdbx_description
1 polymer ?
#
loop_
_entity_poly.entity_id
_entity_poly.type
_entity_poly.pdbx_seq_one_letter_code
_entity_poly.pdbx_strand_id
1 'polypeptide(L)'
;MKPTHDKSGIEGSDPEEDKEPKRRSFNFMRSYIEIGAGIIGSYVLLYVVGYFALITLMLFIIVMIARETVYILENYDYGFVRKASVFNAIHAIGWFAVLAINAITLIEDGTPLILPQIPTLTNMAPLFILMALFGSRNISAIYVPDKKQS
;
A
#
# COMPACT_ATOMS: atom_id res chain seq x y z
N MET A 1 -52.15 24.06 22.37
CA MET A 1 -51.45 23.78 21.10
C MET A 1 -49.95 23.77 21.38
N LYS A 2 -49.32 22.58 21.44
CA LYS A 2 -47.87 22.42 21.59
C LYS A 2 -47.29 22.07 20.22
N PRO A 3 -46.19 22.70 19.77
CA PRO A 3 -45.55 22.32 18.53
C PRO A 3 -44.79 20.99 18.72
N THR A 4 -45.09 20.03 17.85
CA THR A 4 -44.35 18.78 17.69
C THR A 4 -43.11 19.05 16.85
N HIS A 5 -41.92 18.90 17.44
CA HIS A 5 -40.67 18.82 16.69
C HIS A 5 -40.57 17.44 16.04
N ASP A 6 -40.72 17.43 14.72
CA ASP A 6 -40.39 16.33 13.83
C ASP A 6 -38.87 16.11 13.86
N LYS A 7 -38.44 14.95 14.35
CA LYS A 7 -37.07 14.45 14.26
C LYS A 7 -37.10 13.21 13.37
N SER A 8 -37.23 13.42 12.06
CA SER A 8 -37.10 12.37 11.06
C SER A 8 -35.63 12.21 10.64
N GLY A 9 -35.04 11.12 11.11
CA GLY A 9 -34.23 10.20 10.31
C GLY A 9 -33.01 10.76 9.59
N ILE A 10 -31.92 10.99 10.33
CA ILE A 10 -30.59 10.62 9.80
C ILE A 10 -30.26 9.30 10.52
N GLU A 11 -30.60 8.18 9.90
CA GLU A 11 -30.06 6.86 10.24
C GLU A 11 -28.56 6.88 9.95
N GLY A 12 -27.81 7.48 10.87
CA GLY A 12 -26.37 7.41 10.90
C GLY A 12 -26.00 5.98 11.25
N SER A 13 -25.50 5.26 10.24
CA SER A 13 -24.63 4.07 10.32
C SER A 13 -24.40 3.57 11.74
N ASP A 14 -24.93 2.38 12.05
CA ASP A 14 -24.56 1.64 13.26
C ASP A 14 -23.04 1.74 13.47
N PRO A 15 -22.57 2.15 14.65
CA PRO A 15 -21.14 2.12 14.93
C PRO A 15 -20.71 0.66 14.84
N GLU A 16 -20.00 0.29 13.77
CA GLU A 16 -19.27 -0.97 13.70
C GLU A 16 -18.46 -1.06 15.00
N GLU A 17 -18.92 -1.92 15.91
CA GLU A 17 -18.26 -2.19 17.17
C GLU A 17 -16.89 -2.78 16.81
N ASP A 18 -15.85 -1.95 16.90
CA ASP A 18 -14.51 -2.24 16.39
C ASP A 18 -13.95 -3.40 17.22
N LYS A 19 -14.16 -4.63 16.73
CA LYS A 19 -13.70 -5.85 17.40
C LYS A 19 -12.20 -5.73 17.64
N GLU A 20 -11.76 -5.91 18.88
CA GLU A 20 -10.34 -5.89 19.18
C GLU A 20 -9.60 -6.97 18.35
N PRO A 21 -8.59 -6.57 17.55
CA PRO A 21 -7.97 -7.49 16.62
C PRO A 21 -7.07 -8.49 17.32
N LYS A 22 -7.26 -9.78 17.04
CA LYS A 22 -6.38 -10.85 17.54
C LYS A 22 -5.01 -10.77 16.86
N ARG A 23 -3.94 -10.73 17.68
CA ARG A 23 -2.56 -10.55 17.22
C ARG A 23 -1.70 -11.82 17.43
N ARG A 24 -0.76 -12.05 16.52
CA ARG A 24 0.28 -13.10 16.57
C ARG A 24 1.62 -12.48 16.96
N SER A 25 2.53 -13.31 17.48
CA SER A 25 3.94 -12.91 17.66
C SER A 25 4.57 -12.62 16.29
N PHE A 26 5.21 -11.46 16.16
CA PHE A 26 5.76 -11.01 14.90
C PHE A 26 7.25 -10.66 15.04
N ASN A 27 8.09 -11.18 14.14
CA ASN A 27 9.51 -10.90 14.12
C ASN A 27 9.82 -9.75 13.15
N PHE A 28 9.87 -8.53 13.68
CA PHE A 28 10.18 -7.33 12.91
C PHE A 28 11.53 -7.39 12.18
N MET A 29 12.54 -8.06 12.77
CA MET A 29 13.88 -8.12 12.19
C MET A 29 13.87 -8.82 10.84
N ARG A 30 13.09 -9.90 10.71
CA ARG A 30 12.94 -10.61 9.43
C ARG A 30 12.37 -9.69 8.35
N SER A 31 11.30 -8.96 8.65
CA SER A 31 10.72 -8.02 7.68
C SER A 31 11.73 -6.96 7.27
N TYR A 32 12.47 -6.35 8.20
CA TYR A 32 13.47 -5.34 7.86
C TYR A 32 14.58 -5.87 6.94
N ILE A 33 15.04 -7.11 7.16
CA ILE A 33 16.02 -7.76 6.27
C ILE A 33 15.42 -7.93 4.86
N GLU A 34 14.17 -8.39 4.77
CA GLU A 34 13.47 -8.55 3.49
C GLU A 34 13.26 -7.18 2.78
N ILE A 35 12.95 -6.11 3.53
CA ILE A 35 12.84 -4.75 2.99
C ILE A 35 14.18 -4.29 2.43
N GLY A 36 15.25 -4.42 3.23
CA GLY A 36 16.60 -4.03 2.84
C GLY A 36 17.06 -4.76 1.57
N ALA A 37 16.84 -6.07 1.50
CA ALA A 37 17.15 -6.87 0.33
C ALA A 37 16.35 -6.43 -0.91
N GLY A 38 15.05 -6.14 -0.75
CA GLY A 38 14.21 -5.63 -1.84
C GLY A 38 14.69 -4.27 -2.37
N ILE A 39 15.05 -3.35 -1.47
CA ILE A 39 15.57 -2.03 -1.83
C ILE A 39 16.88 -2.17 -2.61
N ILE A 40 17.85 -2.93 -2.07
CA ILE A 40 19.13 -3.17 -2.72
C ILE A 40 18.92 -3.81 -4.09
N GLY A 41 18.07 -4.85 -4.18
CA GLY A 41 17.73 -5.49 -5.44
C GLY A 41 17.13 -4.53 -6.47
N SER A 42 16.26 -3.60 -6.03
CA SER A 42 15.67 -2.60 -6.93
C SER A 42 16.71 -1.62 -7.48
N TYR A 43 17.69 -1.18 -6.68
CA TYR A 43 18.77 -0.30 -7.13
C TYR A 43 19.76 -1.02 -8.04
N VAL A 44 20.09 -2.28 -7.75
CA VAL A 44 20.91 -3.11 -8.64
C VAL A 44 20.21 -3.28 -9.99
N LEU A 45 18.91 -3.56 -10.00
CA LEU A 45 18.14 -3.70 -11.23
C LEU A 45 18.10 -2.39 -12.03
N LEU A 46 17.87 -1.26 -11.34
CA LEU A 46 17.91 0.07 -11.97
C LEU A 46 19.27 0.36 -12.60
N TYR A 47 20.36 0.04 -11.90
CA TYR A 47 21.72 0.30 -12.38
C TYR A 47 22.10 -0.56 -13.58
N VAL A 48 21.71 -1.84 -13.57
CA VAL A 48 22.13 -2.81 -14.60
C VAL A 48 21.22 -2.77 -15.84
N VAL A 49 19.91 -2.60 -15.66
CA VAL A 49 18.92 -2.78 -16.73
C VAL A 49 18.15 -1.48 -17.03
N GLY A 50 18.20 -0.49 -16.14
CA GLY A 50 17.53 0.79 -16.32
C GLY A 50 16.07 0.81 -15.85
N TYR A 51 15.39 1.92 -16.16
CA TYR A 51 14.05 2.19 -15.64
C TYR A 51 12.96 1.23 -16.13
N PHE A 52 13.06 0.71 -17.36
CA PHE A 52 12.01 -0.15 -17.91
C PHE A 52 11.85 -1.45 -17.10
N ALA A 53 12.96 -2.08 -16.74
CA ALA A 53 12.95 -3.27 -15.89
C ALA A 53 12.50 -2.94 -14.47
N LEU A 54 12.92 -1.80 -13.91
CA LEU A 54 12.45 -1.34 -12.60
C LEU A 54 10.93 -1.14 -12.58
N ILE A 55 10.36 -0.50 -13.60
CA ILE A 55 8.91 -0.30 -13.73
C ILE A 55 8.19 -1.64 -13.79
N THR A 56 8.70 -2.60 -14.58
CA THR A 56 8.09 -3.93 -14.70
C THR A 56 8.12 -4.68 -13.37
N LEU A 57 9.25 -4.63 -12.65
CA LEU A 57 9.36 -5.20 -11.30
C LEU A 57 8.37 -4.53 -10.35
N MET A 58 8.30 -3.20 -10.33
CA MET A 58 7.40 -2.48 -9.44
C MET A 58 5.93 -2.76 -9.78
N LEU A 59 5.58 -2.90 -11.06
CA LEU A 59 4.24 -3.30 -11.47
C LEU A 59 3.89 -4.69 -10.94
N PHE A 60 4.83 -5.64 -11.02
CA PHE A 60 4.66 -6.96 -10.40
C PHE A 60 4.41 -6.85 -8.88
N ILE A 61 5.17 -5.98 -8.18
CA ILE A 61 4.94 -5.70 -6.75
C ILE A 61 3.55 -5.10 -6.50
N ILE A 62 3.07 -4.17 -7.34
CA ILE A 62 1.72 -3.60 -7.23
C ILE A 62 0.65 -4.70 -7.33
N VAL A 63 0.80 -5.65 -8.26
CA VAL A 63 -0.10 -6.81 -8.36
C VAL A 63 -0.08 -7.65 -7.09
N MET A 64 1.10 -7.86 -6.49
CA MET A 64 1.20 -8.56 -5.21
C MET A 64 0.48 -7.81 -4.09
N ILE A 65 0.64 -6.48 -4.01
CA ILE A 65 -0.06 -5.63 -3.04
C ILE A 65 -1.57 -5.73 -3.23
N ALA A 66 -2.05 -5.63 -4.47
CA ALA A 66 -3.47 -5.73 -4.78
C ALA A 66 -4.05 -7.08 -4.33
N ARG A 67 -3.36 -8.20 -4.61
CA ARG A 67 -3.77 -9.53 -4.15
C ARG A 67 -3.84 -9.62 -2.62
N GLU A 68 -2.84 -9.07 -1.94
CA GLU A 68 -2.81 -9.04 -0.47
C GLU A 68 -3.95 -8.19 0.10
N THR A 69 -4.22 -7.03 -0.50
CA THR A 69 -5.32 -6.16 -0.10
C THR A 69 -6.67 -6.84 -0.30
N VAL A 70 -6.90 -7.52 -1.44
CA VAL A 70 -8.12 -8.31 -1.67
C VAL A 70 -8.26 -9.40 -0.60
N TYR A 71 -7.20 -10.17 -0.36
CA TYR A 71 -7.19 -11.19 0.68
C TYR A 71 -7.57 -10.62 2.05
N ILE A 72 -6.99 -9.47 2.43
CA ILE A 72 -7.28 -8.81 3.71
C ILE A 72 -8.76 -8.37 3.77
N LEU A 73 -9.30 -7.78 2.71
CA LEU A 73 -10.69 -7.34 2.68
C LEU A 73 -11.68 -8.52 2.78
N GLU A 74 -11.32 -9.66 2.21
CA GLU A 74 -12.15 -10.89 2.21
C GLU A 74 -12.06 -11.68 3.51
N ASN A 75 -10.93 -11.63 4.23
CA ASN A 75 -10.67 -12.53 5.37
C ASN A 75 -10.64 -11.84 6.75
N TYR A 76 -10.68 -10.50 6.81
CA TYR A 76 -10.61 -9.74 8.06
C TYR A 76 -11.83 -8.83 8.19
N ASP A 77 -12.46 -8.78 9.36
CA ASP A 77 -13.52 -7.83 9.70
C ASP A 77 -12.99 -6.54 10.35
N TYR A 78 -11.77 -6.55 10.90
CA TYR A 78 -11.23 -5.41 11.64
C TYR A 78 -11.10 -4.14 10.78
N GLY A 79 -11.80 -3.07 11.17
CA GLY A 79 -11.88 -1.83 10.40
C GLY A 79 -10.49 -1.21 10.17
N PHE A 80 -9.64 -1.19 11.19
CA PHE A 80 -8.27 -0.69 11.09
C PHE A 80 -7.43 -1.46 10.05
N VAL A 81 -7.47 -2.80 10.09
CA VAL A 81 -6.69 -3.69 9.21
C VAL A 81 -7.07 -3.47 7.74
N ARG A 82 -8.37 -3.38 7.46
CA ARG A 82 -8.89 -3.13 6.12
C ARG A 82 -8.52 -1.75 5.61
N LYS A 83 -8.67 -0.70 6.44
CA LYS A 83 -8.28 0.67 6.07
C LYS A 83 -6.78 0.78 5.79
N ALA A 84 -5.95 0.15 6.61
CA ALA A 84 -4.51 0.13 6.44
C ALA A 84 -4.07 -0.60 5.16
N SER A 85 -4.70 -1.72 4.80
CA SER A 85 -4.39 -2.45 3.56
C SER A 85 -4.80 -1.67 2.30
N VAL A 86 -5.93 -0.96 2.35
CA VAL A 86 -6.36 -0.07 1.26
C VAL A 86 -5.43 1.13 1.14
N PHE A 87 -5.04 1.75 2.25
CA PHE A 87 -4.07 2.84 2.25
C PHE A 87 -2.74 2.43 1.61
N ASN A 88 -2.21 1.26 1.97
CA ASN A 88 -0.99 0.73 1.36
C ASN A 88 -1.13 0.55 -0.15
N ALA A 89 -2.25 0.00 -0.63
CA ALA A 89 -2.50 -0.15 -2.06
C ALA A 89 -2.53 1.19 -2.80
N ILE A 90 -3.27 2.18 -2.29
CA ILE A 90 -3.35 3.52 -2.88
C ILE A 90 -1.99 4.20 -2.87
N HIS A 91 -1.28 4.12 -1.74
CA HIS A 91 0.07 4.68 -1.59
C HIS A 91 1.03 4.08 -2.63
N ALA A 92 1.01 2.76 -2.80
CA ALA A 92 1.86 2.08 -3.78
C ALA A 92 1.52 2.50 -5.22
N ILE A 93 0.24 2.57 -5.57
CA ILE A 93 -0.22 3.01 -6.91
C ILE A 93 0.22 4.45 -7.18
N GLY A 94 0.07 5.35 -6.21
CA GLY A 94 0.52 6.75 -6.34
C GLY A 94 2.01 6.85 -6.63
N TRP A 95 2.84 6.13 -5.87
CA TRP A 95 4.29 6.11 -6.10
C TRP A 95 4.69 5.40 -7.39
N PHE A 96 3.95 4.38 -7.82
CA PHE A 96 4.16 3.75 -9.11
C PHE A 96 3.89 4.72 -10.27
N ALA A 97 2.83 5.54 -10.18
CA ALA A 97 2.55 6.56 -11.18
C ALA A 97 3.69 7.60 -11.24
N VAL A 98 4.20 8.05 -10.08
CA VAL A 98 5.36 8.94 -10.01
C VAL A 98 6.58 8.32 -10.68
N LEU A 99 6.89 7.05 -10.38
CA LEU A 99 7.99 6.32 -10.99
C LEU A 99 7.84 6.24 -12.50
N ALA A 100 6.70 5.74 -12.99
CA ALA A 100 6.49 5.45 -14.40
C ALA A 100 6.53 6.72 -15.24
N ILE A 101 5.80 7.76 -14.82
CA ILE A 101 5.73 9.03 -15.55
C ILE A 101 7.10 9.71 -15.58
N ASN A 102 7.76 9.87 -14.43
CA ASN A 102 9.06 10.53 -14.41
C ASN A 102 10.13 9.74 -15.14
N ALA A 103 10.12 8.40 -15.04
CA ALA A 103 11.08 7.57 -15.75
C ALA A 103 10.94 7.70 -17.27
N ILE A 104 9.70 7.71 -17.79
CA ILE A 104 9.44 7.89 -19.22
C ILE A 104 9.95 9.26 -19.67
N THR A 105 9.57 10.34 -18.98
CA THR A 105 10.02 11.69 -19.38
C THR A 105 11.52 11.91 -19.18
N LEU A 106 12.14 11.25 -18.20
CA LEU A 106 13.60 11.25 -18.04
C LEU A 106 14.31 10.57 -19.22
N ILE A 107 13.71 9.52 -19.79
CA ILE A 107 14.27 8.84 -20.96
C ILE A 107 14.09 9.67 -22.23
N GLU A 108 12.93 10.31 -22.39
CA GLU A 108 12.59 11.07 -23.61
C GLU A 108 13.21 12.48 -23.62
N ASP A 109 13.03 13.23 -22.53
CA ASP A 109 13.33 14.66 -22.46
C ASP A 109 14.50 14.97 -21.52
N GLY A 110 15.07 13.98 -20.84
CA GLY A 110 16.13 14.17 -19.85
C GLY A 110 15.68 14.87 -18.57
N THR A 111 14.37 15.12 -18.39
CA THR A 111 13.82 15.83 -17.22
C THR A 111 12.59 15.12 -16.63
N PRO A 112 12.44 15.08 -15.28
CA PRO A 112 11.27 14.47 -14.66
C PRO A 112 10.06 15.42 -14.74
N LEU A 113 8.89 14.91 -15.11
CA LEU A 113 7.67 15.71 -15.23
C LEU A 113 7.03 16.09 -13.88
N ILE A 114 6.92 15.11 -12.97
CA ILE A 114 6.33 15.29 -11.65
C ILE A 114 7.41 15.75 -10.68
N LEU A 115 7.23 16.98 -10.17
CA LEU A 115 8.13 17.63 -9.21
C LEU A 115 9.60 17.66 -9.68
N PRO A 116 9.89 18.34 -10.82
CA PRO A 116 11.24 18.41 -11.40
C PRO A 116 12.31 18.94 -10.45
N GLN A 117 11.93 19.76 -9.46
CA GLN A 117 12.82 20.31 -8.44
C GLN A 117 13.35 19.27 -7.44
N ILE A 118 12.86 18.03 -7.47
CA ILE A 118 13.36 16.91 -6.66
C ILE A 118 13.80 15.77 -7.61
N PRO A 119 15.01 15.85 -8.19
CA PRO A 119 15.48 14.86 -9.16
C PRO A 119 15.56 13.43 -8.60
N THR A 120 15.72 13.31 -7.29
CA THR A 120 15.81 12.03 -6.58
C THR A 120 14.46 11.36 -6.37
N LEU A 121 13.33 12.04 -6.61
CA LEU A 121 11.99 11.55 -6.32
C LEU A 121 11.70 10.22 -7.05
N THR A 122 12.06 10.14 -8.32
CA THR A 122 11.92 8.93 -9.15
C THR A 122 12.71 7.76 -8.57
N ASN A 123 13.92 8.03 -8.08
CA ASN A 123 14.80 7.01 -7.48
C ASN A 123 14.34 6.56 -6.09
N MET A 124 13.49 7.34 -5.42
CA MET A 124 12.91 6.98 -4.13
C MET A 124 11.59 6.22 -4.26
N ALA A 125 10.91 6.29 -5.41
CA ALA A 125 9.62 5.63 -5.59
C ALA A 125 9.62 4.12 -5.30
N PRO A 126 10.65 3.32 -5.68
CA PRO A 126 10.72 1.90 -5.33
C PRO A 126 10.69 1.64 -3.83
N LEU A 127 11.35 2.50 -3.04
CA LEU A 127 11.34 2.41 -1.57
C LEU A 127 9.91 2.53 -1.03
N PHE A 128 9.14 3.51 -1.49
CA PHE A 128 7.77 3.72 -1.03
C PHE A 128 6.80 2.61 -1.46
N ILE A 129 6.99 2.06 -2.66
CA ILE A 129 6.21 0.91 -3.15
C ILE A 129 6.53 -0.34 -2.31
N LEU A 130 7.81 -0.60 -2.05
CA LEU A 130 8.22 -1.72 -1.20
C LEU A 130 7.70 -1.56 0.23
N MET A 131 7.79 -0.35 0.82
CA MET A 131 7.22 -0.08 2.14
C MET A 131 5.73 -0.42 2.22
N ALA A 132 4.96 -0.12 1.17
CA ALA A 132 3.55 -0.50 1.10
C ALA A 132 3.34 -2.03 1.03
N LEU A 133 4.15 -2.75 0.24
CA LEU A 133 4.13 -4.21 0.21
C LEU A 133 4.37 -4.82 1.59
N PHE A 134 5.41 -4.36 2.27
CA PHE A 134 5.72 -4.85 3.62
C PHE A 134 4.68 -4.41 4.64
N GLY A 135 4.10 -3.22 4.50
CA GLY A 135 2.94 -2.80 5.28
C GLY A 135 1.81 -3.82 5.20
N SER A 136 1.42 -4.22 3.98
CA SER A 136 0.35 -5.20 3.77
C SER A 136 0.73 -6.60 4.29
N ARG A 137 1.95 -7.06 4.06
CA ARG A 137 2.42 -8.36 4.60
C ARG A 137 2.49 -8.39 6.12
N ASN A 138 2.95 -7.30 6.74
CA ASN A 138 3.03 -7.18 8.19
C ASN A 138 1.64 -7.23 8.82
N ILE A 139 0.63 -6.63 8.18
CA ILE A 139 -0.77 -6.75 8.60
C ILE A 139 -1.18 -8.23 8.64
N SER A 140 -0.99 -8.98 7.55
CA SER A 140 -1.37 -10.40 7.50
C SER A 140 -0.58 -11.29 8.45
N ALA A 141 0.68 -10.93 8.73
CA ALA A 141 1.53 -11.66 9.67
C ALA A 141 1.17 -11.38 11.14
N ILE A 142 0.78 -10.15 11.47
CA ILE A 142 0.42 -9.74 12.84
C ILE A 142 -1.01 -10.15 13.16
N TYR A 143 -1.97 -9.93 12.27
CA TYR A 143 -3.39 -10.10 12.59
C TYR A 143 -3.91 -11.48 12.16
N VAL A 144 -4.76 -12.10 13.00
CA VAL A 144 -5.40 -13.38 12.69
C VAL A 144 -6.71 -13.13 11.93
N PRO A 145 -6.96 -13.78 10.78
CA PRO A 145 -8.25 -13.72 10.11
C PRO A 145 -9.40 -14.15 11.03
N ASP A 146 -10.52 -13.44 11.00
CA ASP A 146 -11.69 -13.70 11.84
C ASP A 146 -12.98 -13.99 11.06
N LYS A 147 -13.01 -13.69 9.76
CA LYS A 147 -14.07 -14.17 8.88
C LYS A 147 -13.91 -15.67 8.69
N LYS A 148 -14.97 -16.43 9.02
CA LYS A 148 -15.05 -17.85 8.67
C LYS A 148 -15.07 -17.94 7.14
N GLN A 149 -14.12 -18.67 6.56
CA GLN A 149 -14.19 -19.06 5.16
C GLN A 149 -15.40 -19.98 5.00
N SER A 150 -16.49 -19.42 4.47
CA SER A 150 -17.73 -20.14 4.14
C SER A 150 -17.59 -20.85 2.81
#